data_AF-A0A846PCR5-F1
#
_entry.id   AF-A0A846PCR5-F1
#
_cell.length_a   1.000
_cell.length_b   1.000
_cell.length_c   1.000
_cell.angle_alpha   90.00
_cell.angle_beta   90.00
_cell.angle_gamma   90.00
#
_symmetry.space_group_name_H-M   'P 1'
#
loop_
_entity.id
_entity.type
_entity.pdbx_description
1 polymer ?
#
loop_
_entity_poly.entity_id
_entity_poly.type
_entity_poly.pdbx_seq_one_letter_code
_entity_poly.pdbx_strand_id
1 'polypeptide(L)'
;MGNELLAKAGRVTLWASPADFPLPKSFTEGRETFQEILALPNPINRVSEIHAHKETLESGSDAIRSLAAFHEKWGTVYTEMNGFAVNLNGIEHLLPREGACRSFLDEFRTAKDSARVADTQVWKDLQGAKAQANLELAKLIASWRDEARQAVSETLDKLPEMLKSTGLEPGLTAKLSKPLIGFRDYIDEENLPIRVAALSDRVALLVGDLRDAIMREM
;
A
#
# COMPACT_ATOMS: atom_id res chain seq x y z
N MET A 1 35.56 -14.29 0.55
CA MET A 1 34.53 -14.58 -0.48
C MET A 1 33.27 -15.25 0.06
N GLY A 2 33.30 -16.50 0.55
CA GLY A 2 32.09 -17.19 1.07
C GLY A 2 31.43 -16.51 2.28
N ASN A 3 32.21 -16.17 3.31
CA ASN A 3 31.70 -15.45 4.50
C ASN A 3 31.12 -14.06 4.17
N GLU A 4 31.70 -13.36 3.18
CA GLU A 4 31.20 -12.04 2.74
C GLU A 4 29.87 -12.16 2.00
N LEU A 5 29.71 -13.20 1.18
CA LEU A 5 28.43 -13.52 0.53
C LEU A 5 27.36 -13.85 1.58
N LEU A 6 27.69 -14.67 2.59
CA LEU A 6 26.76 -14.95 3.69
C LEU A 6 26.40 -13.70 4.50
N ALA A 7 27.35 -12.78 4.73
CA ALA A 7 27.07 -11.51 5.38
C ALA A 7 26.11 -10.64 4.55
N LYS A 8 26.29 -10.59 3.22
CA LYS A 8 25.34 -9.91 2.30
C LYS A 8 23.96 -10.57 2.34
N ALA A 9 23.91 -11.89 2.25
CA ALA A 9 22.66 -12.64 2.31
C ALA A 9 21.93 -12.44 3.65
N GLY A 10 22.67 -12.38 4.76
CA GLY A 10 22.12 -12.09 6.09
C GLY A 10 21.45 -10.71 6.16
N ARG A 11 22.10 -9.68 5.62
CA ARG A 11 21.50 -8.32 5.55
C ARG A 11 20.24 -8.28 4.70
N VAL A 12 20.27 -8.90 3.52
CA VAL A 12 19.09 -9.00 2.64
C VAL A 12 17.95 -9.73 3.34
N THR A 13 18.23 -10.84 4.02
CA THR A 13 17.21 -11.61 4.76
C THR A 13 16.57 -10.79 5.88
N LEU A 14 17.39 -10.06 6.66
CA LEU A 14 16.92 -9.24 7.77
C LEU A 14 15.98 -8.13 7.32
N TRP A 15 16.22 -7.56 6.14
CA TRP A 15 15.35 -6.56 5.54
C TRP A 15 14.13 -7.17 4.85
N ALA A 16 14.31 -8.28 4.13
CA ALA A 16 13.28 -8.83 3.27
C ALA A 16 12.02 -9.27 4.03
N SER A 17 12.18 -9.86 5.22
CA SER A 17 11.04 -10.31 6.03
C SER A 17 10.11 -9.17 6.48
N PRO A 18 10.57 -8.12 7.18
CA PRO A 18 9.70 -7.01 7.57
C PRO A 18 9.23 -6.17 6.38
N ALA A 19 9.97 -6.14 5.27
CA ALA A 19 9.56 -5.47 4.04
C ALA A 19 8.55 -6.26 3.21
N ASP A 20 8.28 -7.52 3.56
CA ASP A 20 7.50 -8.48 2.77
C ASP A 20 8.03 -8.63 1.33
N PHE A 21 9.36 -8.64 1.21
CA PHE A 21 10.09 -8.79 -0.06
C PHE A 21 10.25 -10.27 -0.42
N PRO A 22 9.86 -10.68 -1.65
CA PRO A 22 9.96 -12.07 -2.08
C PRO A 22 11.41 -12.44 -2.42
N LEU A 23 11.93 -13.48 -1.78
CA LEU A 23 13.26 -14.01 -2.09
C LEU A 23 13.15 -15.14 -3.14
N PRO A 24 13.88 -15.05 -4.26
CA PRO A 24 13.88 -16.12 -5.26
C PRO A 24 14.55 -17.37 -4.72
N LYS A 25 14.13 -18.53 -5.23
CA LYS A 25 14.64 -19.86 -4.83
C LYS A 25 16.16 -19.97 -4.93
N SER A 26 16.76 -19.39 -5.98
CA SER A 26 18.21 -19.37 -6.16
C SER A 26 18.94 -18.67 -5.01
N PHE A 27 18.34 -17.63 -4.41
CA PHE A 27 18.92 -16.95 -3.25
C PHE A 27 18.87 -17.84 -2.00
N THR A 28 17.72 -18.46 -1.72
CA THR A 28 17.55 -19.28 -0.50
C THR A 28 18.42 -20.54 -0.57
N GLU A 29 18.32 -21.30 -1.67
CA GLU A 29 19.11 -22.52 -1.87
C GLU A 29 20.61 -22.20 -1.90
N GLY A 30 21.00 -21.16 -2.64
CA GLY A 30 22.39 -20.72 -2.68
C GLY A 30 22.96 -20.37 -1.31
N ARG A 31 22.22 -19.61 -0.50
CA ARG A 31 22.62 -19.25 0.87
C ARG A 31 22.79 -20.49 1.75
N GLU A 32 21.85 -21.42 1.70
CA GLU A 32 21.88 -22.67 2.47
C GLU A 32 23.08 -23.53 2.08
N THR A 33 23.31 -23.74 0.78
CA THR A 33 24.48 -24.50 0.30
C THR A 33 25.80 -23.84 0.71
N PHE A 34 25.91 -22.50 0.66
CA PHE A 34 27.11 -21.81 1.17
C PHE A 34 27.31 -22.02 2.68
N GLN A 35 26.23 -22.02 3.47
CA GLN A 35 26.30 -22.26 4.92
C GLN A 35 26.77 -23.68 5.22
N GLU A 36 26.18 -24.68 4.56
CA GLU A 36 26.52 -26.09 4.73
C GLU A 36 27.99 -26.37 4.41
N ILE A 37 28.47 -25.89 3.25
CA ILE A 37 29.86 -26.08 2.82
C ILE A 37 30.83 -25.42 3.80
N LEU A 38 30.55 -24.20 4.27
CA LEU A 38 31.43 -23.50 5.20
C LEU A 38 31.44 -24.13 6.59
N ALA A 39 30.37 -24.81 6.99
CA ALA A 39 30.28 -25.55 8.25
C ALA A 39 31.10 -26.86 8.26
N LEU A 40 31.42 -27.43 7.09
CA LEU A 40 32.23 -28.65 7.01
C LEU A 40 33.63 -28.42 7.60
N PRO A 41 34.15 -29.26 8.50
CA PRO A 41 35.48 -29.05 9.10
C PRO A 41 36.62 -29.48 8.16
N ASN A 42 36.38 -30.45 7.26
CA ASN A 42 37.40 -31.03 6.39
C ASN A 42 37.47 -30.29 5.03
N PRO A 43 38.62 -29.69 4.66
CA PRO A 43 38.80 -29.02 3.38
C PRO A 43 38.55 -29.89 2.14
N ILE A 44 38.85 -31.19 2.19
CA ILE A 44 38.61 -32.11 1.07
C ILE A 44 37.10 -32.26 0.82
N ASN A 45 36.32 -32.41 1.89
CA ASN A 45 34.87 -32.49 1.80
C ASN A 45 34.29 -31.17 1.25
N ARG A 46 34.82 -30.02 1.66
CA ARG A 46 34.42 -28.71 1.11
C ARG A 46 34.62 -28.65 -0.40
N VAL A 47 35.78 -29.08 -0.90
CA VAL A 47 36.07 -29.06 -2.36
C VAL A 47 35.13 -30.00 -3.11
N SER A 48 34.87 -31.19 -2.55
CA SER A 48 33.92 -32.15 -3.12
C SER A 48 32.52 -31.55 -3.24
N GLU A 49 31.99 -30.95 -2.17
CA GLU A 49 30.67 -30.33 -2.16
C GLU A 49 30.58 -29.12 -3.10
N ILE A 50 31.64 -28.30 -3.17
CA ILE A 50 31.70 -27.18 -4.12
C ILE A 50 31.56 -27.68 -5.56
N HIS A 51 32.22 -28.80 -5.90
CA HIS A 51 32.10 -29.38 -7.22
C HIS A 51 30.70 -29.97 -7.45
N ALA A 52 30.15 -30.67 -6.47
CA ALA A 52 28.83 -31.29 -6.57
C ALA A 52 27.70 -30.26 -6.76
N HIS A 53 27.82 -29.09 -6.11
CA HIS A 53 26.80 -28.04 -6.11
C HIS A 53 27.17 -26.80 -6.93
N LYS A 54 28.06 -26.94 -7.91
CA LYS A 54 28.62 -25.82 -8.67
C LYS A 54 27.54 -24.87 -9.23
N GLU A 55 26.52 -25.40 -9.91
CA GLU A 55 25.46 -24.59 -10.53
C GLU A 55 24.61 -23.83 -9.49
N THR A 56 24.30 -24.47 -8.37
CA THR A 56 23.58 -23.85 -7.24
C THR A 56 24.40 -22.74 -6.60
N LEU A 57 25.71 -22.94 -6.44
CA LEU A 57 26.62 -21.94 -5.88
C LEU A 57 26.81 -20.74 -6.80
N GLU A 58 26.93 -20.97 -8.11
CA GLU A 58 27.05 -19.91 -9.12
C GLU A 58 25.77 -19.07 -9.14
N SER A 59 24.62 -19.68 -9.41
CA SER A 59 23.31 -19.02 -9.47
C SER A 59 22.94 -18.34 -8.13
N GLY A 60 23.26 -18.99 -7.01
CA GLY A 60 23.08 -18.44 -5.67
C GLY A 60 23.97 -17.24 -5.39
N SER A 61 25.25 -17.29 -5.79
CA SER A 61 26.16 -16.15 -5.61
C SER A 61 25.71 -14.92 -6.39
N ASP A 62 25.19 -15.11 -7.60
CA ASP A 62 24.69 -14.04 -8.44
C ASP A 62 23.39 -13.46 -7.88
N ALA A 63 22.46 -14.32 -7.42
CA ALA A 63 21.24 -13.88 -6.74
C ALA A 63 21.55 -13.07 -5.47
N ILE A 64 22.48 -13.54 -4.63
CA ILE A 64 22.89 -12.83 -3.40
C ILE A 64 23.49 -11.46 -3.72
N ARG A 65 24.38 -11.37 -4.72
CA ARG A 65 24.99 -10.09 -5.12
C ARG A 65 23.96 -9.14 -5.70
N SER A 66 23.10 -9.63 -6.60
CA SER A 66 22.06 -8.83 -7.24
C SER A 66 21.09 -8.26 -6.21
N LEU A 67 20.57 -9.09 -5.30
CA LEU A 67 19.64 -8.63 -4.27
C LEU A 67 20.30 -7.72 -3.23
N ALA A 68 21.58 -7.94 -2.91
CA ALA A 68 22.32 -7.01 -2.05
C ALA A 68 22.45 -5.63 -2.71
N ALA A 69 22.77 -5.57 -4.00
CA ALA A 69 22.84 -4.32 -4.75
C ALA A 69 21.45 -3.65 -4.91
N PHE A 70 20.41 -4.44 -5.15
CA PHE A 70 19.03 -3.96 -5.16
C PHE A 70 18.64 -3.35 -3.81
N HIS A 71 18.88 -4.06 -2.71
CA HIS A 71 18.58 -3.58 -1.37
C HIS A 71 19.34 -2.28 -1.05
N GLU A 72 20.64 -2.23 -1.33
CA GLU A 72 21.47 -1.03 -1.11
C GLU A 72 20.96 0.19 -1.89
N LYS A 73 20.44 -0.01 -3.10
CA LYS A 73 19.98 1.09 -3.98
C LYS A 73 18.51 1.46 -3.80
N TRP A 74 17.65 0.46 -3.62
CA TRP A 74 16.20 0.56 -3.76
C TRP A 74 15.43 0.06 -2.54
N GLY A 75 16.09 -0.40 -1.47
CA GLY A 75 15.43 -0.98 -0.30
C GLY A 75 14.33 -0.09 0.29
N THR A 76 14.63 1.20 0.49
CA THR A 76 13.64 2.18 0.98
C THR A 76 12.49 2.40 -0.01
N VAL A 77 12.82 2.57 -1.29
CA VAL A 77 11.83 2.83 -2.35
C VAL A 77 10.88 1.64 -2.53
N TYR A 78 11.40 0.42 -2.38
CA TYR A 78 10.59 -0.79 -2.34
C TYR A 78 9.62 -0.78 -1.15
N THR A 79 10.08 -0.48 0.06
CA THR A 79 9.20 -0.41 1.23
C THR A 79 8.08 0.60 1.04
N GLU A 80 8.38 1.77 0.45
CA GLU A 80 7.36 2.77 0.10
C GLU A 80 6.39 2.27 -0.98
N MET A 81 6.86 1.54 -1.98
CA MET A 81 6.02 0.93 -3.01
C MET A 81 5.12 -0.15 -2.43
N ASN A 82 5.65 -1.00 -1.54
CA ASN A 82 4.86 -2.03 -0.85
C ASN A 82 3.79 -1.38 0.04
N GLY A 83 4.13 -0.32 0.78
CA GLY A 83 3.16 0.46 1.55
C GLY A 83 2.08 1.09 0.68
N PHE A 84 2.43 1.60 -0.50
CA PHE A 84 1.47 2.10 -1.47
C PHE A 84 0.52 1.00 -1.98
N ALA A 85 1.04 -0.19 -2.30
CA ALA A 85 0.21 -1.33 -2.69
C ALA A 85 -0.74 -1.77 -1.57
N VAL A 86 -0.29 -1.79 -0.31
CA VAL A 86 -1.13 -2.08 0.86
C VAL A 86 -2.27 -1.06 0.99
N ASN A 87 -1.98 0.24 0.82
CA ASN A 87 -3.00 1.27 0.86
C ASN A 87 -4.04 1.11 -0.25
N LEU A 88 -3.60 0.80 -1.48
CA LEU A 88 -4.50 0.55 -2.60
C LEU A 88 -5.35 -0.71 -2.40
N ASN A 89 -4.79 -1.79 -1.83
CA ASN A 89 -5.55 -2.99 -1.47
C ASN A 89 -6.71 -2.66 -0.52
N GLY A 90 -6.50 -1.78 0.45
CA GLY A 90 -7.55 -1.36 1.39
C GLY A 90 -8.75 -0.67 0.74
N ILE A 91 -8.57 -0.09 -0.44
CA ILE A 91 -9.62 0.59 -1.21
C ILE A 91 -9.92 -0.10 -2.55
N GLU A 92 -9.43 -1.32 -2.75
CA GLU A 92 -9.45 -2.00 -4.05
C GLU A 92 -10.85 -2.13 -4.66
N HIS A 93 -11.88 -2.27 -3.82
CA HIS A 93 -13.28 -2.36 -4.21
C HIS A 93 -13.87 -1.04 -4.74
N LEU A 94 -13.22 0.10 -4.46
CA LEU A 94 -13.61 1.45 -4.90
C LEU A 94 -12.79 1.91 -6.12
N LEU A 95 -11.76 1.16 -6.50
CA LEU A 95 -10.93 1.50 -7.65
C LEU A 95 -11.66 1.17 -8.96
N PRO A 96 -11.49 1.98 -10.01
CA PRO A 96 -11.96 1.65 -11.35
C PRO A 96 -11.38 0.31 -11.83
N ARG A 97 -12.24 -0.53 -12.42
CA ARG A 97 -11.85 -1.88 -12.88
C ARG A 97 -10.72 -1.87 -13.90
N GLU A 98 -10.69 -0.86 -14.76
CA GLU A 98 -9.67 -0.69 -15.82
C GLU A 98 -8.78 0.54 -15.55
N GLY A 99 -8.53 0.83 -14.26
CA GLY A 99 -7.68 1.94 -13.81
C GLY A 99 -6.20 1.56 -13.68
N ALA A 100 -5.33 2.57 -13.74
CA ALA A 100 -3.90 2.44 -13.48
C ALA A 100 -3.58 1.93 -12.06
N CYS A 101 -4.39 2.27 -11.05
CA CYS A 101 -4.26 1.73 -9.69
C CYS A 101 -4.48 0.21 -9.66
N ARG A 102 -5.46 -0.29 -10.42
CA ARG A 102 -5.74 -1.72 -10.53
C ARG A 102 -4.62 -2.45 -11.26
N SER A 103 -4.21 -1.92 -12.42
CA SER A 103 -3.11 -2.47 -13.20
C SER A 103 -1.81 -2.54 -12.38
N PHE A 104 -1.49 -1.47 -11.64
CA PHE A 104 -0.32 -1.48 -10.75
C PHE A 104 -0.41 -2.58 -9.68
N LEU A 105 -1.58 -2.77 -9.04
CA LEU A 105 -1.74 -3.82 -8.04
C LEU A 105 -1.52 -5.21 -8.64
N ASP A 106 -2.08 -5.48 -9.82
CA ASP A 106 -1.97 -6.77 -10.48
C ASP A 106 -0.53 -7.04 -10.96
N GLU A 107 0.15 -6.04 -11.51
CA GLU A 107 1.57 -6.12 -11.87
C GLU A 107 2.45 -6.34 -10.63
N PHE A 108 2.21 -5.62 -9.54
CA PHE A 108 2.97 -5.74 -8.30
C PHE A 108 2.81 -7.12 -7.65
N ARG A 109 1.56 -7.64 -7.61
CA ARG A 109 1.27 -9.01 -7.14
C ARG A 109 1.98 -10.05 -8.01
N THR A 110 1.86 -9.93 -9.33
CA THR A 110 2.53 -10.83 -10.28
C THR A 110 4.05 -10.84 -10.09
N ALA A 111 4.67 -9.66 -9.94
CA ALA A 111 6.09 -9.54 -9.67
C ALA A 111 6.48 -10.14 -8.31
N LYS A 112 5.62 -9.99 -7.30
CA LYS A 112 5.85 -10.58 -5.97
C LYS A 112 5.76 -12.09 -5.98
N ASP A 113 4.70 -12.64 -6.54
CA ASP A 113 4.44 -14.08 -6.59
C ASP A 113 5.51 -14.82 -7.41
N SER A 114 6.06 -14.17 -8.43
CA SER A 114 7.17 -14.72 -9.23
C SER A 114 8.56 -14.43 -8.66
N ALA A 115 8.67 -13.70 -7.54
CA ALA A 115 9.93 -13.24 -6.94
C ALA A 115 10.86 -12.47 -7.91
N ARG A 116 10.26 -11.70 -8.82
CA ARG A 116 10.96 -10.95 -9.89
C ARG A 116 11.05 -9.45 -9.65
N VAL A 117 10.65 -8.97 -8.47
CA VAL A 117 10.64 -7.53 -8.14
C VAL A 117 12.01 -6.86 -8.36
N ALA A 118 13.11 -7.56 -8.08
CA ALA A 118 14.46 -7.02 -8.25
C ALA A 118 14.99 -7.08 -9.69
N ASP A 119 14.26 -7.68 -10.62
CA ASP A 119 14.66 -7.71 -12.03
C ASP A 119 14.60 -6.28 -12.58
N THR A 120 15.68 -5.84 -13.23
CA THR A 120 15.86 -4.44 -13.67
C THR A 120 14.67 -3.89 -14.46
N GLN A 121 14.13 -4.68 -15.40
CA GLN A 121 13.01 -4.27 -16.24
C GLN A 121 11.70 -4.26 -15.45
N VAL A 122 11.42 -5.32 -14.68
CA VAL A 122 10.22 -5.42 -13.83
C VAL A 122 10.19 -4.25 -12.83
N TRP A 123 11.30 -3.96 -12.17
CA TRP A 123 11.38 -2.85 -11.22
C TRP A 123 11.09 -1.50 -11.88
N LYS A 124 11.66 -1.26 -13.07
CA LYS A 124 11.41 -0.03 -13.84
C LYS A 124 9.94 0.10 -14.23
N ASP A 125 9.33 -0.98 -14.67
CA ASP A 125 7.93 -1.01 -15.07
C ASP A 125 7.02 -0.74 -13.85
N LEU A 126 7.29 -1.38 -12.70
CA LEU A 126 6.59 -1.12 -11.44
C LEU A 126 6.71 0.34 -10.98
N GLN A 127 7.87 0.97 -11.15
CA GLN A 127 8.04 2.39 -10.85
C GLN A 127 7.16 3.27 -11.77
N GLY A 128 7.09 2.94 -13.06
CA GLY A 128 6.22 3.61 -14.02
C GLY A 128 4.74 3.43 -13.69
N ALA A 129 4.31 2.19 -13.42
CA ALA A 129 2.95 1.86 -13.04
C ALA A 129 2.53 2.57 -11.73
N LYS A 130 3.41 2.60 -10.72
CA LYS A 130 3.19 3.36 -9.47
C LYS A 130 2.98 4.85 -9.74
N ALA A 131 3.74 5.44 -10.65
CA ALA A 131 3.58 6.86 -10.99
C ALA A 131 2.22 7.14 -11.62
N GLN A 132 1.74 6.29 -12.54
CA GLN A 132 0.41 6.41 -13.13
C GLN A 132 -0.71 6.19 -12.10
N ALA A 133 -0.57 5.16 -11.26
CA ALA A 133 -1.50 4.90 -10.17
C ALA A 133 -1.59 6.08 -9.18
N ASN A 134 -0.48 6.75 -8.86
CA ASN A 134 -0.50 7.94 -8.01
C ASN A 134 -1.30 9.09 -8.64
N LEU A 135 -1.17 9.31 -9.94
CA LEU A 135 -1.93 10.35 -10.65
C LEU A 135 -3.43 10.05 -10.65
N GLU A 136 -3.81 8.79 -10.86
CA GLU A 136 -5.21 8.38 -10.77
C GLU A 136 -5.73 8.50 -9.34
N LEU A 137 -4.99 8.00 -8.35
CA LEU A 137 -5.38 8.07 -6.95
C LEU A 137 -5.59 9.52 -6.48
N ALA A 138 -4.73 10.44 -6.90
CA ALA A 138 -4.90 11.86 -6.59
C ALA A 138 -6.22 12.42 -7.15
N LYS A 139 -6.63 12.00 -8.35
CA LYS A 139 -7.92 12.39 -8.94
C LYS A 139 -9.10 11.78 -8.18
N LEU A 140 -9.01 10.51 -7.80
CA LEU A 140 -10.04 9.84 -7.00
C LEU A 140 -10.21 10.51 -5.63
N ILE A 141 -9.11 10.82 -4.95
CA ILE A 141 -9.10 11.54 -3.67
C ILE A 141 -9.80 12.90 -3.81
N ALA A 142 -9.50 13.65 -4.88
CA ALA A 142 -10.18 14.92 -5.13
C ALA A 142 -11.70 14.73 -5.35
N SER A 143 -12.09 13.75 -6.18
CA SER A 143 -13.51 13.41 -6.43
C SER A 143 -14.25 13.08 -5.15
N TRP A 144 -13.72 12.17 -4.32
CA TRP A 144 -14.36 11.76 -3.07
C TRP A 144 -14.51 12.90 -2.08
N ARG A 145 -13.53 13.82 -2.02
CA ARG A 145 -13.65 15.03 -1.19
C ARG A 145 -14.73 15.96 -1.72
N ASP A 146 -14.76 16.20 -3.03
CA ASP A 146 -15.73 17.08 -3.66
C ASP A 146 -17.16 16.55 -3.50
N GLU A 147 -17.38 15.25 -3.70
CA GLU A 147 -18.64 14.57 -3.45
C GLU A 147 -19.10 14.73 -1.99
N ALA A 148 -18.20 14.51 -1.03
CA ALA A 148 -18.52 14.68 0.38
C ALA A 148 -18.86 16.14 0.74
N ARG A 149 -18.09 17.11 0.22
CA ARG A 149 -18.37 18.55 0.42
C ARG A 149 -19.71 18.95 -0.16
N GLN A 150 -20.01 18.46 -1.36
CA GLN A 150 -21.28 18.73 -2.02
C GLN A 150 -22.45 18.18 -1.20
N ALA A 151 -22.37 16.91 -0.77
CA ALA A 151 -23.42 16.28 0.04
C ALA A 151 -23.66 17.01 1.38
N VAL A 152 -22.59 17.47 2.05
CA VAL A 152 -22.71 18.27 3.28
C VAL A 152 -23.33 19.63 3.01
N SER A 153 -22.88 20.33 1.96
CA SER A 153 -23.37 21.66 1.62
C SER A 153 -24.85 21.62 1.21
N GLU A 154 -25.25 20.67 0.38
CA GLU A 154 -26.65 20.48 0.02
C GLU A 154 -27.54 20.18 1.23
N THR A 155 -27.02 19.45 2.23
CA THR A 155 -27.77 19.17 3.47
C THR A 155 -27.92 20.44 4.30
N LEU A 156 -26.85 21.24 4.43
CA LEU A 156 -26.89 22.52 5.14
C LEU A 156 -27.87 23.50 4.48
N ASP A 157 -27.90 23.55 3.15
CA ASP A 157 -28.80 24.43 2.40
C ASP A 157 -30.28 24.02 2.54
N LYS A 158 -30.55 22.71 2.61
CA LYS A 158 -31.91 22.16 2.79
C LYS A 158 -32.39 22.17 4.24
N LEU A 159 -31.50 22.30 5.22
CA LEU A 159 -31.83 22.24 6.65
C LEU A 159 -32.93 23.24 7.07
N PRO A 160 -32.90 24.53 6.67
CA PRO A 160 -33.95 25.48 7.04
C PRO A 160 -35.33 25.09 6.49
N GLU A 161 -35.39 24.53 5.29
CA GLU A 161 -36.64 24.04 4.68
C GLU A 161 -37.15 22.79 5.39
N MET A 162 -36.24 21.87 5.75
CA MET A 162 -36.58 20.69 6.55
C MET A 162 -37.20 21.08 7.89
N LEU A 163 -36.60 22.03 8.62
CA LEU A 163 -37.13 22.49 9.92
C LEU A 163 -38.50 23.18 9.78
N LYS A 164 -38.69 24.01 8.75
CA LYS A 164 -39.99 24.61 8.44
C LYS A 164 -41.05 23.56 8.14
N SER A 165 -40.70 22.53 7.36
CA SER A 165 -41.62 21.45 6.98
C SER A 165 -42.06 20.60 8.17
N THR A 166 -41.24 20.51 9.23
CA THR A 166 -41.55 19.81 10.48
C THR A 166 -42.12 20.71 11.58
N GLY A 167 -42.36 22.00 11.30
CA GLY A 167 -42.91 22.96 12.26
C GLY A 167 -41.95 23.37 13.39
N LEU A 168 -40.64 23.13 13.22
CA LEU A 168 -39.62 23.43 14.22
C LEU A 168 -39.11 24.87 14.13
N GLU A 169 -38.65 25.41 15.25
CA GLU A 169 -38.17 26.79 15.31
C GLU A 169 -36.88 27.01 14.49
N PRO A 170 -36.77 28.15 13.76
CA PRO A 170 -35.56 28.49 13.00
C PRO A 170 -34.28 28.57 13.84
N GLY A 171 -34.40 28.82 15.16
CA GLY A 171 -33.26 28.87 16.09
C GLY A 171 -32.50 27.55 16.23
N LEU A 172 -33.14 26.41 15.93
CA LEU A 172 -32.49 25.09 15.94
C LEU A 172 -31.48 24.90 14.80
N THR A 173 -31.57 25.70 13.73
CA THR A 173 -30.66 25.62 12.57
C THR A 173 -29.20 25.75 12.98
N ALA A 174 -28.87 26.70 13.85
CA ALA A 174 -27.48 26.94 14.28
C ALA A 174 -26.92 25.80 15.16
N LYS A 175 -27.78 25.13 15.93
CA LYS A 175 -27.40 23.97 16.76
C LYS A 175 -27.17 22.73 15.89
N LEU A 176 -28.09 22.48 14.96
CA LEU A 176 -28.12 21.28 14.12
C LEU A 176 -27.12 21.33 12.94
N SER A 177 -26.73 22.53 12.49
CA SER A 177 -25.72 22.69 11.44
C SER A 177 -24.27 22.54 11.95
N LYS A 178 -24.03 22.74 13.25
CA LYS A 178 -22.68 22.74 13.83
C LYS A 178 -21.88 21.46 13.55
N PRO A 179 -22.44 20.24 13.69
CA PRO A 179 -21.72 19.01 13.34
C PRO A 179 -21.38 18.90 11.85
N LEU A 180 -22.28 19.34 10.96
CA LEU A 180 -22.06 19.34 9.52
C LEU A 180 -20.96 20.34 9.10
N ILE A 181 -20.95 21.53 9.71
CA ILE A 181 -19.89 22.52 9.47
C ILE A 181 -18.54 21.98 9.94
N GLY A 182 -18.48 21.43 11.16
CA GLY A 182 -17.25 20.84 11.69
C GLY A 182 -16.74 19.67 10.83
N PHE A 183 -17.64 18.84 10.29
CA PHE A 183 -17.26 17.78 9.36
C PHE A 183 -16.74 18.34 8.03
N ARG A 184 -17.35 19.40 7.51
CA ARG A 184 -16.90 20.07 6.27
C ARG A 184 -15.45 20.54 6.38
N ASP A 185 -15.11 21.16 7.51
CA ASP A 185 -13.76 21.68 7.75
C ASP A 185 -12.74 20.53 7.89
N TYR A 186 -13.17 19.38 8.43
CA TYR A 186 -12.32 18.19 8.58
C TYR A 186 -12.04 17.42 7.27
N ILE A 187 -12.88 17.55 6.22
CA ILE A 187 -12.70 16.83 4.93
C ILE A 187 -11.29 17.07 4.34
N ASP A 188 -10.77 18.27 4.51
CA ASP A 188 -9.51 18.70 3.89
C ASP A 188 -8.28 18.28 4.69
N GLU A 189 -8.47 17.97 5.99
CA GLU A 189 -7.39 17.52 6.87
C GLU A 189 -7.10 16.02 6.74
N GLU A 190 -8.06 15.24 6.25
CA GLU A 190 -7.92 13.78 6.12
C GLU A 190 -7.09 13.40 4.90
N ASN A 191 -5.98 12.70 5.11
CA ASN A 191 -5.00 12.37 4.07
C ASN A 191 -4.87 10.87 3.80
N LEU A 192 -5.46 10.01 4.63
CA LEU A 192 -5.40 8.57 4.42
C LEU A 192 -6.41 8.16 3.33
N PRO A 193 -5.97 7.55 2.21
CA PRO A 193 -6.86 7.24 1.09
C PRO A 193 -8.10 6.45 1.49
N ILE A 194 -7.96 5.46 2.39
CA ILE A 194 -9.08 4.66 2.90
C ILE A 194 -10.12 5.49 3.66
N ARG A 195 -9.68 6.52 4.39
CA ARG A 195 -10.58 7.39 5.15
C ARG A 195 -11.22 8.45 4.26
N VAL A 196 -10.48 8.95 3.27
CA VAL A 196 -11.02 9.83 2.24
C VAL A 196 -12.09 9.11 1.42
N ALA A 197 -11.84 7.86 1.03
CA ALA A 197 -12.79 7.06 0.27
C ALA A 197 -14.10 6.78 1.05
N ALA A 198 -14.02 6.71 2.38
CA ALA A 198 -15.17 6.54 3.27
C ALA A 198 -15.90 7.85 3.63
N LEU A 199 -15.50 9.01 3.10
CA LEU A 199 -16.11 10.30 3.46
C LEU A 199 -17.61 10.33 3.12
N SER A 200 -18.01 9.83 1.95
CA SER A 200 -19.42 9.82 1.52
C SER A 200 -20.31 9.02 2.49
N ASP A 201 -19.84 7.87 2.96
CA ASP A 201 -20.56 7.08 3.96
C ASP A 201 -20.66 7.82 5.30
N ARG A 202 -19.60 8.50 5.71
CA ARG A 202 -19.59 9.32 6.93
C ARG A 202 -20.56 10.51 6.83
N VAL A 203 -20.67 11.13 5.65
CA VAL A 203 -21.68 12.16 5.41
C VAL A 203 -23.07 11.55 5.54
N ALA A 204 -23.33 10.41 4.92
CA ALA A 204 -24.64 9.75 4.99
C ALA A 204 -25.06 9.43 6.43
N LEU A 205 -24.13 8.95 7.27
CA LEU A 205 -24.35 8.74 8.70
C LEU A 205 -24.70 10.04 9.43
N LEU A 206 -23.92 11.10 9.20
CA LEU A 206 -24.14 12.40 9.84
C LEU A 206 -25.48 13.04 9.44
N VAL A 207 -25.91 12.85 8.19
CA VAL A 207 -27.23 13.25 7.70
C VAL A 207 -28.34 12.42 8.37
N GLY A 208 -28.11 11.12 8.59
CA GLY A 208 -29.00 10.25 9.35
C GLY A 208 -29.19 10.73 10.78
N ASP A 209 -28.09 10.96 11.49
CA ASP A 209 -28.08 11.47 12.88
C ASP A 209 -28.80 12.82 12.99
N LEU A 210 -28.63 13.69 12.00
CA LEU A 210 -29.35 14.96 11.91
C LEU A 210 -30.86 14.76 11.78
N ARG A 211 -31.31 13.83 10.93
CA ARG A 211 -32.74 13.51 10.77
C ARG A 211 -33.34 12.96 12.06
N ASP A 212 -32.61 12.08 12.74
CA ASP A 212 -33.04 11.53 14.03
C ASP A 212 -33.12 12.61 15.11
N ALA A 213 -32.18 13.57 15.10
CA ALA A 213 -32.23 14.72 16.01
C ALA A 213 -33.45 15.62 15.73
N ILE A 214 -33.78 15.87 14.46
CA ILE A 214 -34.98 16.61 14.06
C ILE A 214 -36.24 15.91 14.56
N MET A 215 -36.33 14.58 14.41
CA MET A 215 -37.47 13.79 14.87
C MET A 215 -37.64 13.76 16.40
N ARG A 216 -36.56 13.97 17.17
CA ARG A 216 -36.61 14.05 18.64
C ARG A 216 -37.04 15.41 19.17
N GLU A 217 -36.90 16.45 18.37
CA GLU A 217 -37.30 17.82 18.74
C GLU A 217 -38.76 18.12 18.30
N MET A 218 -39.39 17.23 17.51
CA MET A 218 -40.84 17.20 17.24
C MET A 218 -41.64 16.69 18.44
#